data_AF-A0A7S1EBH2-F1
#
_entry.id   AF-A0A7S1EBH2-F1
#
_cell.length_a   1.000
_cell.length_b   1.000
_cell.length_c   1.000
_cell.angle_alpha   90.00
_cell.angle_beta   90.00
_cell.angle_gamma   90.00
#
_symmetry.space_group_name_H-M   'P 1'
#
loop_
_entity.id
_entity.type
_entity.pdbx_description
1 polymer ?
#
loop_
_entity_poly.entity_id
_entity_poly.type
_entity_poly.pdbx_seq_one_letter_code
_entity_poly.pdbx_strand_id
1 'polypeptide(L)'
;TQSTYDGVLYNTETIKNKLDGFIPTLHFDEAWLPHAAFHDFYGQFHAMGKNRARPKEAMVYATQSTHKLLAGISQASQVLVQDSQTVKLDKHLFNEAYLMHTSTSPQYSIIAS
;
A
#
# COMPACT_ATOMS: atom_id res chain seq x y z
N THR A 1 -3.42 4.44 -9.07
CA THR A 1 -4.05 5.43 -8.17
C THR A 1 -5.40 4.91 -7.72
N GLN A 2 -5.64 4.86 -6.41
CA GLN A 2 -6.85 4.33 -5.78
C GLN A 2 -6.97 4.83 -4.33
N SER A 3 -7.93 5.64 -3.91
CA SER A 3 -8.95 6.30 -4.73
C SER A 3 -8.36 7.41 -5.58
N THR A 4 -9.19 7.96 -6.47
CA THR A 4 -8.95 9.28 -7.03
C THR A 4 -9.13 10.36 -5.96
N TYR A 5 -8.72 11.59 -6.29
CA TYR A 5 -8.94 12.76 -5.44
C TYR A 5 -10.43 13.01 -5.16
N ASP A 6 -11.29 12.83 -6.17
CA ASP A 6 -12.74 13.07 -6.09
C ASP A 6 -13.53 11.93 -5.43
N GLY A 7 -12.85 10.95 -4.83
CA GLY A 7 -13.50 9.85 -4.10
C GLY A 7 -13.97 8.68 -4.95
N VAL A 8 -13.44 8.49 -6.16
CA VAL A 8 -13.74 7.31 -6.97
C VAL A 8 -12.90 6.12 -6.50
N LEU A 9 -13.58 5.06 -6.07
CA LEU A 9 -13.00 3.83 -5.52
C LEU A 9 -13.06 2.68 -6.53
N TYR A 10 -11.95 1.98 -6.70
CA TYR A 10 -11.88 0.73 -7.45
C TYR A 10 -12.08 -0.50 -6.57
N ASN A 11 -12.69 -1.56 -7.11
CA ASN A 11 -12.68 -2.86 -6.45
C ASN A 11 -11.30 -3.51 -6.65
N THR A 12 -10.48 -3.53 -5.60
CA THR A 12 -9.10 -4.02 -5.66
C THR A 12 -9.03 -5.52 -5.86
N GLU A 13 -10.04 -6.27 -5.41
CA GLU A 13 -10.08 -7.72 -5.56
C GLU A 13 -10.34 -8.11 -7.02
N THR A 14 -11.23 -7.39 -7.70
CA THR A 14 -11.42 -7.56 -9.15
C THR A 14 -10.14 -7.27 -9.92
N ILE A 15 -9.40 -6.21 -9.56
CA ILE A 15 -8.13 -5.85 -10.22
C ILE A 15 -7.09 -6.95 -10.00
N LYS A 16 -6.88 -7.39 -8.75
CA LYS A 16 -5.95 -8.47 -8.42
C LYS A 16 -6.27 -9.74 -9.20
N ASN A 17 -7.51 -10.20 -9.18
CA ASN A 17 -7.93 -11.41 -9.87
C ASN A 17 -7.73 -11.36 -11.38
N LYS A 18 -7.85 -10.17 -11.99
CA LYS A 18 -7.68 -10.00 -13.43
C LYS A 18 -6.22 -9.91 -13.87
N LEU A 19 -5.33 -9.45 -13.00
CA LEU A 19 -3.95 -9.13 -13.35
C LEU A 19 -2.92 -10.09 -12.73
N ASP A 20 -3.31 -10.88 -11.73
CA ASP A 20 -2.45 -11.93 -11.17
C ASP A 20 -2.01 -12.92 -12.26
N GLY A 21 -0.72 -13.23 -12.29
CA GLY A 21 -0.08 -14.05 -13.34
C GLY A 21 0.22 -13.32 -14.66
N PHE A 22 -0.32 -12.12 -14.89
CA PHE A 22 0.03 -11.29 -16.05
C PHE A 22 1.13 -10.28 -15.74
N ILE A 23 1.16 -9.77 -14.51
CA ILE A 23 2.17 -8.84 -14.02
C ILE A 23 2.75 -9.32 -12.69
N PRO A 24 4.05 -9.10 -12.44
CA PRO A 24 4.71 -9.58 -11.23
C PRO A 24 4.35 -8.76 -9.99
N THR A 25 3.88 -7.52 -10.18
CA THR A 25 3.67 -6.57 -9.09
C THR A 25 2.45 -5.69 -9.36
N LEU A 26 1.61 -5.52 -8.34
CA LEU A 26 0.51 -4.58 -8.28
C LEU A 26 0.85 -3.49 -7.26
N HIS A 27 0.87 -2.23 -7.68
CA HIS A 27 1.04 -1.09 -6.78
C HIS A 27 -0.22 -0.23 -6.76
N PHE A 28 -0.86 -0.17 -5.60
CA PHE A 28 -2.01 0.68 -5.33
C PHE A 28 -1.54 1.96 -4.63
N ASP A 29 -1.55 3.07 -5.35
CA ASP A 29 -1.36 4.38 -4.73
C ASP A 29 -2.63 4.80 -3.97
N GLU A 30 -2.63 4.55 -2.66
CA GLU A 30 -3.70 4.79 -1.68
C GLU A 30 -3.47 6.02 -0.80
N ALA A 31 -2.82 7.04 -1.34
CA ALA A 31 -2.56 8.28 -0.62
C ALA A 31 -3.84 8.91 -0.02
N TRP A 32 -4.98 8.80 -0.71
CA TRP A 32 -6.28 9.35 -0.29
C TRP A 32 -7.19 8.34 0.41
N LEU A 33 -6.72 7.12 0.69
CA LEU A 33 -7.54 6.07 1.30
C LEU A 33 -6.88 5.30 2.46
N PRO A 34 -6.08 5.94 3.34
CA PRO A 34 -5.37 5.22 4.40
C PRO A 34 -6.29 4.68 5.50
N HIS A 35 -7.53 5.19 5.60
CA HIS A 35 -8.50 4.81 6.64
C HIS A 35 -9.37 3.60 6.26
N ALA A 36 -9.31 3.11 5.02
CA ALA A 36 -10.24 2.10 4.52
C ALA A 36 -10.18 0.77 5.29
N ALA A 37 -9.02 0.41 5.82
CA ALA A 37 -8.86 -0.82 6.60
C ALA A 37 -9.69 -0.84 7.91
N PHE A 38 -10.22 0.32 8.35
CA PHE A 38 -10.90 0.49 9.64
C PHE A 38 -12.42 0.57 9.52
N HIS A 39 -13.00 0.40 8.33
CA HIS A 39 -14.45 0.45 8.15
C HIS A 39 -14.94 -0.56 7.10
N ASP A 40 -15.91 -1.39 7.48
CA ASP A 40 -16.37 -2.56 6.70
C ASP A 40 -16.86 -2.21 5.29
N PHE A 41 -17.45 -1.02 5.11
CA PHE A 41 -17.84 -0.50 3.80
C PHE A 41 -16.71 -0.61 2.74
N TYR A 42 -15.46 -0.38 3.14
CA TYR A 42 -14.33 -0.39 2.21
C TYR A 42 -13.76 -1.79 1.96
N GLY A 43 -14.34 -2.86 2.49
CA GLY A 43 -13.72 -4.18 2.54
C GLY A 43 -13.20 -4.75 1.20
N GLN A 44 -13.72 -4.31 0.05
CA GLN A 44 -13.22 -4.68 -1.29
C GLN A 44 -12.48 -3.56 -2.03
N PHE A 45 -12.38 -2.38 -1.42
CA PHE A 45 -11.93 -1.13 -2.03
C PHE A 45 -10.55 -0.65 -1.55
N HIS A 46 -9.83 -1.44 -0.76
CA HIS A 46 -8.42 -1.18 -0.43
C HIS A 46 -7.58 -2.43 -0.65
N ALA A 47 -6.28 -2.30 -0.85
CA ALA A 47 -5.39 -3.39 -1.24
C ALA A 47 -5.04 -4.34 -0.08
N MET A 48 -4.87 -3.80 1.15
CA MET A 48 -4.28 -4.53 2.29
C MET A 48 -5.33 -5.04 3.29
N GLY A 49 -6.08 -6.07 2.92
CA GLY A 49 -7.22 -6.54 3.71
C GLY A 49 -6.96 -7.90 4.32
N LYS A 50 -7.31 -8.03 5.60
CA LYS A 50 -6.89 -9.13 6.47
C LYS A 50 -7.50 -10.48 6.08
N ASN A 51 -8.76 -10.50 5.64
CA ASN A 51 -9.54 -11.74 5.44
C ASN A 51 -9.76 -12.04 3.95
N ARG A 52 -8.78 -11.75 3.09
CA ARG A 52 -8.89 -11.93 1.65
C ARG A 52 -7.74 -12.77 1.13
N ALA A 53 -8.01 -13.57 0.10
CA ALA A 53 -6.98 -14.37 -0.53
C ALA A 53 -5.92 -13.45 -1.13
N ARG A 54 -4.65 -13.76 -0.87
CA ARG A 54 -3.53 -13.07 -1.52
C ARG A 54 -3.43 -13.54 -2.97
N PRO A 55 -2.95 -12.71 -3.92
CA PRO A 55 -2.66 -13.18 -5.27
C PRO A 55 -1.69 -14.37 -5.24
N LYS A 56 -1.78 -15.24 -6.23
CA LYS A 56 -0.90 -16.41 -6.32
C LYS A 56 0.52 -15.96 -6.61
N GLU A 57 0.71 -15.10 -7.59
CA GLU A 57 2.02 -14.73 -8.12
C GLU A 57 2.37 -13.27 -7.85
N ALA A 58 1.44 -12.34 -8.10
CA ALA A 58 1.70 -10.92 -8.04
C ALA A 58 1.93 -10.42 -6.61
N MET A 59 3.06 -9.76 -6.37
CA MET A 59 3.31 -9.01 -5.14
C MET A 59 2.39 -7.79 -5.07
N VAL A 60 1.86 -7.45 -3.90
CA VAL A 60 0.98 -6.28 -3.73
C VAL A 60 1.66 -5.23 -2.88
N TYR A 61 1.68 -3.99 -3.35
CA TYR A 61 2.14 -2.81 -2.64
C TYR A 61 0.99 -1.83 -2.49
N ALA A 62 0.95 -1.14 -1.34
CA ALA A 62 0.09 0.02 -1.16
C ALA A 62 0.89 1.17 -0.54
N THR A 63 0.85 2.34 -1.16
CA THR A 63 1.46 3.56 -0.61
C THR A 63 0.38 4.45 -0.06
N GLN A 64 0.54 4.88 1.19
CA GLN A 64 -0.47 5.66 1.91
C GLN A 64 0.18 6.90 2.50
N SER A 65 -0.45 8.07 2.31
CA SER A 65 -0.05 9.30 2.98
C SER A 65 -0.78 9.40 4.31
N THR A 66 -0.10 9.02 5.39
CA THR A 66 -0.65 9.09 6.75
C THR A 66 -1.16 10.49 7.06
N HIS A 67 -0.40 11.52 6.67
CA HIS A 67 -0.74 12.93 6.91
C HIS A 67 -1.96 13.47 6.15
N LYS A 68 -2.57 12.72 5.22
CA LYS A 68 -3.74 13.20 4.49
C LYS A 68 -5.04 12.95 5.25
N LEU A 69 -5.27 11.71 5.69
CA LEU A 69 -6.53 11.28 6.30
C LEU A 69 -6.35 10.34 7.51
N LEU A 70 -5.13 10.22 8.04
CA LEU A 70 -4.84 9.66 9.37
C LEU A 70 -4.15 10.74 10.23
N ALA A 71 -3.84 10.39 11.48
CA ALA A 71 -3.01 11.22 12.34
C ALA A 71 -1.53 11.01 11.95
N GLY A 72 -0.92 12.02 11.36
CA GLY A 72 0.51 12.04 11.04
C GLY A 72 0.93 13.44 10.58
N ILE A 73 2.16 13.85 10.91
CA ILE A 73 2.68 15.16 10.49
C ILE A 73 2.91 15.15 8.97
N SER A 74 2.76 16.29 8.29
CA SER A 74 3.12 16.46 6.88
C SER A 74 4.44 15.75 6.55
N GLN A 75 4.47 15.07 5.40
CA GLN A 75 5.54 14.15 4.95
C GLN A 75 5.48 12.73 5.53
N ALA A 76 4.72 12.46 6.61
CA ALA A 76 4.52 11.09 7.09
C ALA A 76 3.75 10.25 6.06
N SER A 77 4.31 9.10 5.69
CA SER A 77 3.70 8.13 4.77
C SER A 77 4.20 6.72 5.07
N GLN A 78 3.54 5.72 4.52
CA GLN A 78 3.92 4.32 4.68
C GLN A 78 3.81 3.55 3.37
N VAL A 79 4.70 2.57 3.22
CA VAL A 79 4.64 1.55 2.18
C VAL A 79 4.25 0.23 2.84
N LEU A 80 3.07 -0.26 2.50
CA LEU A 80 2.60 -1.58 2.90
C LEU A 80 2.96 -2.56 1.79
N VAL A 81 3.49 -3.72 2.16
CA VAL A 81 3.84 -4.79 1.22
C VAL A 81 3.17 -6.08 1.66
N GLN A 82 2.56 -6.78 0.72
CA GLN A 82 1.97 -8.09 0.91
C GLN A 82 2.61 -9.07 -0.06
N ASP A 83 3.28 -10.09 0.52
CA ASP A 83 3.77 -11.25 -0.21
C ASP A 83 2.63 -11.92 -0.96
N SER A 84 2.90 -12.42 -2.18
CA SER A 84 1.99 -13.32 -2.86
C SER A 84 2.02 -14.71 -2.20
N GLN A 85 1.30 -15.67 -2.76
CA GLN A 85 1.37 -17.05 -2.26
C GLN A 85 2.70 -17.72 -2.61
N THR A 86 3.31 -17.38 -3.75
CA THR A 86 4.52 -18.04 -4.26
C THR A 86 5.78 -17.17 -4.20
N VAL A 87 5.63 -15.84 -4.16
CA VAL A 87 6.73 -14.87 -4.16
C VAL A 87 6.74 -14.10 -2.84
N LYS A 88 7.95 -13.89 -2.30
CA LYS A 88 8.19 -13.08 -1.11
C LYS A 88 8.98 -11.82 -1.47
N LEU A 89 8.78 -10.77 -0.68
CA LEU A 89 9.59 -9.55 -0.80
C LEU A 89 11.07 -9.84 -0.58
N ASP A 90 11.91 -9.44 -1.55
CA ASP A 90 13.34 -9.27 -1.32
C ASP A 90 13.55 -8.03 -0.45
N LYS A 91 13.71 -8.26 0.84
CA LYS A 91 13.89 -7.19 1.83
C LYS A 91 15.19 -6.43 1.64
N HIS A 92 16.25 -7.07 1.15
CA HIS A 92 17.54 -6.41 0.96
C HIS A 92 17.44 -5.43 -0.21
N LEU A 93 16.95 -5.89 -1.35
CA LEU A 93 16.76 -5.04 -2.52
C LEU A 93 15.77 -3.90 -2.25
N PHE A 94 14.67 -4.19 -1.54
CA PHE A 94 13.71 -3.16 -1.14
C PHE A 94 14.34 -2.13 -0.21
N ASN A 95 15.18 -2.56 0.75
CA ASN A 95 15.83 -1.65 1.68
C ASN A 95 16.88 -0.77 0.99
N GLU A 96 17.62 -1.28 0.01
CA GLU A 96 18.51 -0.45 -0.82
C GLU A 96 17.73 0.67 -1.53
N ALA A 97 16.58 0.33 -2.12
CA ALA A 97 15.70 1.34 -2.74
C ALA A 97 15.14 2.34 -1.72
N TYR A 98 14.74 1.87 -0.54
CA TYR A 98 14.27 2.72 0.54
C TYR A 98 15.35 3.70 1.01
N LEU A 99 16.60 3.24 1.16
CA LEU A 99 17.73 4.04 1.60
C LEU A 99 18.23 5.04 0.55
N MET A 100 18.01 4.80 -0.74
CA MET A 100 18.28 5.80 -1.79
C MET A 100 17.41 7.06 -1.66
N HIS A 101 16.21 6.93 -1.10
CA HIS A 101 15.24 8.03 -1.00
C HIS A 101 15.02 8.56 0.42
N THR A 102 15.45 7.81 1.43
CA THR A 102 15.32 8.23 2.83
C THR A 102 16.55 9.03 3.25
N SER A 103 16.33 10.12 3.98
CA SER A 103 17.42 10.90 4.58
C SER A 103 18.25 10.04 5.53
N THR A 104 19.58 10.22 5.51
CA THR A 104 20.49 9.66 6.53
C THR A 104 20.30 10.30 7.91
N SER A 105 19.50 11.37 8.00
CA SER A 105 19.11 12.07 9.24
C SER A 105 17.59 12.34 9.20
N PRO A 106 16.75 11.33 9.48
CA PRO A 106 15.30 11.49 9.45
C PRO A 106 14.81 12.32 10.65
N GLN A 107 13.64 12.95 10.52
CA GLN A 107 13.05 13.70 11.63
C GLN A 107 12.27 12.76 12.56
N TYR A 108 12.70 12.68 13.81
CA TYR A 108 12.18 11.74 14.80
C TYR A 108 10.73 12.05 15.18
N SER A 109 10.34 13.33 15.18
CA SER A 109 8.94 13.70 15.42
C SER A 109 7.97 13.20 14.35
N ILE A 110 8.42 13.08 13.09
CA ILE A 110 7.60 12.52 12.00
C ILE A 110 7.50 10.99 12.15
N ILE A 111 8.56 10.33 12.60
CA ILE A 111 8.54 8.88 12.87
C ILE A 111 7.60 8.55 14.04
N ALA A 112 7.51 9.43 15.04
CA ALA A 112 6.68 9.24 16.21
C ALA A 112 5.20 9.60 16.00
N SER A 113 4.87 10.38 14.97
CA SER A 113 3.50 10.84 14.67
C SER A 113 2.67 9.76 14.00
#